data_AF-J0RXM7-F1
#
_entry.id   AF-J0RXM7-F1
#
_cell.length_a   1.000
_cell.length_b   1.000
_cell.length_c   1.000
_cell.angle_alpha   90.00
_cell.angle_beta   90.00
_cell.angle_gamma   90.00
#
_symmetry.space_group_name_H-M   'P 1'
#
loop_
_entity.id
_entity.type
_entity.pdbx_description
1 polymer ?
#
loop_
_entity_poly.entity_id
_entity_poly.type
_entity_poly.pdbx_seq_one_letter_code
_entity_poly.pdbx_strand_id
1 'polypeptide(L)'
;MVDDSAQLYTMEGIAAAFVILATVYLVAGTTSIYTPGDSHITDMQLEVLGNDVLLVMDTPAEEGEESNLTRYLRTWNTPDFRSEFGSLLNNRTTGANDTLQFAAGVLYRKADSKINTTPFGFDGGRTGYEQAVRVTRLATIPGKPTGTPTDFIDRDRVVMLEVLIWRN
;
A
#
# COMPACT_ATOMS: atom_id res chain seq x y z
N MET A 1 -71.72 -24.47 9.17
CA MET A 1 -71.06 -23.38 8.43
C MET A 1 -70.23 -22.62 9.47
N VAL A 2 -68.98 -23.03 9.65
CA VAL A 2 -68.05 -22.49 10.65
C VAL A 2 -66.78 -22.11 9.89
N ASP A 3 -66.54 -20.80 9.81
CA ASP A 3 -65.24 -20.11 9.86
C ASP A 3 -64.11 -20.46 8.89
N ASP A 4 -64.32 -20.31 7.57
CA ASP A 4 -63.21 -20.19 6.61
C ASP A 4 -62.50 -18.82 6.69
N SER A 5 -63.22 -17.78 7.13
CA SER A 5 -62.70 -16.41 7.24
C SER A 5 -61.68 -16.24 8.38
N ALA A 6 -61.85 -16.95 9.50
CA ALA A 6 -60.93 -16.91 10.63
C ALA A 6 -59.60 -17.65 10.35
N GLN A 7 -59.62 -18.68 9.48
CA GLN A 7 -58.40 -19.38 9.05
C GLN A 7 -57.54 -18.57 8.09
N LEU A 8 -58.16 -17.75 7.24
CA LEU A 8 -57.40 -16.88 6.33
C LEU A 8 -56.57 -15.84 7.11
N TYR A 9 -57.15 -15.26 8.17
CA TYR A 9 -56.48 -14.26 9.01
C TYR A 9 -55.29 -14.83 9.82
N THR A 10 -55.34 -16.12 10.17
CA THR A 10 -54.24 -16.81 10.84
C THR A 10 -53.13 -17.22 9.88
N MET A 11 -53.47 -17.58 8.64
CA MET A 11 -52.49 -17.89 7.59
C MET A 11 -51.73 -16.63 7.12
N GLU A 12 -52.43 -15.49 7.00
CA GLU A 12 -51.82 -14.21 6.65
C GLU A 12 -50.89 -13.68 7.75
N GLY A 13 -51.26 -13.83 9.02
CA GLY A 13 -50.40 -13.44 10.14
C GLY A 13 -49.07 -14.19 10.19
N ILE A 14 -49.08 -15.49 9.86
CA ILE A 14 -47.87 -16.31 9.78
C ILE A 14 -47.00 -15.88 8.59
N ALA A 15 -47.60 -15.65 7.42
CA ALA A 15 -46.88 -15.16 6.25
C ALA A 15 -46.23 -13.79 6.51
N ALA A 16 -46.95 -12.87 7.15
CA ALA A 16 -46.43 -11.56 7.54
C ALA A 16 -45.24 -11.69 8.52
N ALA A 17 -45.33 -12.58 9.50
CA ALA A 17 -44.25 -12.84 10.44
C ALA A 17 -42.99 -13.36 9.72
N PHE A 18 -43.14 -14.25 8.73
CA PHE A 18 -42.02 -14.75 7.93
C PHE A 18 -41.38 -13.67 7.07
N VAL A 19 -42.18 -12.79 6.44
CA VAL A 19 -41.65 -11.66 5.65
C VAL A 19 -40.88 -10.69 6.54
N ILE A 20 -41.39 -10.40 7.74
CA ILE A 20 -40.69 -9.55 8.72
C ILE A 20 -39.38 -10.20 9.16
N LEU A 21 -39.38 -11.50 9.50
CA LEU A 21 -38.17 -12.24 9.88
C LEU A 21 -37.14 -12.29 8.76
N ALA A 22 -37.55 -12.54 7.52
CA ALA A 22 -36.67 -12.54 6.36
C ALA A 22 -36.08 -11.14 6.13
N THR A 23 -36.88 -10.09 6.28
CA THR A 23 -36.42 -8.70 6.15
C THR A 23 -35.43 -8.35 7.25
N VAL A 24 -35.72 -8.72 8.51
CA VAL A 24 -34.80 -8.50 9.64
C VAL A 24 -33.50 -9.29 9.44
N TYR A 25 -33.57 -10.53 8.96
CA TYR A 25 -32.40 -11.34 8.66
C TYR A 25 -31.55 -10.74 7.54
N LEU A 26 -32.18 -10.24 6.47
CA LEU A 26 -31.48 -9.55 5.39
C LEU A 26 -30.87 -8.23 5.86
N VAL A 27 -31.58 -7.43 6.65
CA VAL A 27 -31.05 -6.17 7.20
C VAL A 27 -29.91 -6.44 8.18
N ALA A 28 -30.06 -7.40 9.09
CA ALA A 28 -29.01 -7.76 10.05
C ALA A 28 -27.81 -8.45 9.37
N GLY A 29 -28.04 -9.18 8.28
CA GLY A 29 -27.00 -9.84 7.49
C GLY A 29 -26.25 -8.91 6.54
N THR A 30 -26.72 -7.68 6.32
CA THR A 30 -26.14 -6.73 5.33
C THR A 30 -25.27 -5.64 5.94
N THR A 31 -25.00 -5.64 7.26
CA THR A 31 -24.26 -4.54 7.90
C THR A 31 -22.96 -4.99 8.57
N SER A 32 -21.98 -5.41 7.78
CA SER A 32 -20.66 -4.81 7.94
C SER A 32 -20.64 -3.56 7.05
N ILE A 33 -21.16 -2.45 7.58
CA ILE A 33 -21.01 -1.15 6.93
C ILE A 33 -19.53 -0.80 7.06
N TYR A 34 -18.73 -1.11 6.05
CA TYR A 34 -17.47 -0.43 5.85
C TYR A 34 -17.81 1.03 5.57
N THR A 35 -17.78 1.85 6.61
CA THR A 35 -17.92 3.29 6.40
C THR A 35 -16.67 3.76 5.65
N PRO A 36 -16.79 4.72 4.71
CA PRO A 36 -15.62 5.32 4.05
C PRO A 36 -14.59 5.90 5.04
N GLY A 37 -14.97 6.12 6.31
CA GLY A 37 -14.08 6.52 7.39
C GLY A 37 -13.09 5.43 7.82
N ASP A 38 -13.44 4.15 7.75
CA ASP A 38 -12.58 3.05 8.20
C ASP A 38 -11.47 2.73 7.20
N SER A 39 -11.72 2.87 5.89
CA SER A 39 -10.66 2.72 4.86
C SER A 39 -9.59 3.80 4.97
N HIS A 40 -9.93 5.00 5.44
CA HIS A 40 -8.96 6.05 5.67
C HIS A 40 -7.97 5.71 6.79
N ILE A 41 -8.39 4.96 7.81
CA ILE A 41 -7.51 4.59 8.92
C ILE A 41 -6.44 3.61 8.45
N THR A 42 -6.81 2.61 7.64
CA THR A 42 -5.84 1.67 7.07
C THR A 42 -4.89 2.35 6.09
N ASP A 43 -5.37 3.30 5.29
CA ASP A 43 -4.52 4.07 4.38
C ASP A 43 -3.53 4.96 5.15
N MET A 44 -4.00 5.67 6.19
CA MET A 44 -3.13 6.47 7.06
C MET A 44 -2.06 5.61 7.74
N GLN A 45 -2.42 4.40 8.20
CA GLN A 45 -1.45 3.48 8.81
C GLN A 45 -0.38 3.02 7.82
N LEU A 46 -0.77 2.70 6.58
CA LEU A 46 0.17 2.33 5.52
C LEU A 46 1.07 3.50 5.12
N GLU A 47 0.55 4.72 5.09
CA GLU A 47 1.34 5.92 4.82
C GLU A 47 2.39 6.15 5.91
N VAL A 48 1.98 6.09 7.17
CA VAL A 48 2.87 6.23 8.32
C VAL A 48 3.94 5.15 8.32
N LEU A 49 3.56 3.88 8.10
CA LEU A 49 4.49 2.77 8.05
C LEU A 49 5.49 2.92 6.88
N GLY A 50 4.99 3.24 5.69
CA GLY A 50 5.86 3.44 4.52
C GLY A 50 6.84 4.59 4.70
N ASN A 51 6.40 5.68 5.33
CA ASN A 51 7.26 6.81 5.67
C ASN A 51 8.32 6.41 6.70
N ASP A 52 7.95 5.68 7.75
CA ASP A 52 8.86 5.21 8.78
C ASP A 52 9.94 4.28 8.21
N VAL A 53 9.55 3.32 7.36
CA VAL A 53 10.52 2.44 6.69
C VAL A 53 11.50 3.24 5.83
N LEU A 54 11.01 4.20 5.04
CA LEU A 54 11.89 5.06 4.24
C LEU A 54 12.79 5.94 5.11
N LEU A 55 12.30 6.40 6.26
CA LEU A 55 13.08 7.20 7.20
C LEU A 55 14.19 6.37 7.85
N VAL A 56 13.90 5.14 8.28
CA VAL A 56 14.88 4.21 8.83
C VAL A 56 15.96 3.92 7.80
N MET A 57 15.60 3.65 6.55
CA MET A 57 16.58 3.42 5.48
C MET A 57 17.40 4.66 5.13
N ASP A 58 16.82 5.85 5.29
CA ASP A 58 17.51 7.12 5.07
C ASP A 58 18.29 7.62 6.29
N THR A 59 18.23 6.90 7.42
CA THR A 59 18.99 7.24 8.62
C THR A 59 20.30 6.44 8.62
N PRO A 60 21.47 7.10 8.67
CA PRO A 60 22.75 6.40 8.77
C PRO A 60 22.90 5.73 10.14
N ALA A 61 23.62 4.62 10.18
CA ALA A 61 23.85 3.88 11.43
C ALA A 61 24.78 4.62 12.40
N GLU A 62 25.76 5.34 11.85
CA GLU A 62 26.72 6.15 12.61
C GLU A 62 26.82 7.58 12.05
N GLU A 63 27.30 8.51 12.87
CA GLU A 63 27.49 9.90 12.47
C GLU A 63 28.56 10.01 11.37
N GLY A 64 28.18 10.59 10.22
CA GLY A 64 29.07 10.77 9.07
C GLY A 64 29.06 9.62 8.08
N GLU A 65 28.31 8.53 8.34
CA GLU A 65 28.09 7.47 7.36
C GLU A 65 26.99 7.80 6.34
N GLU A 66 27.07 7.13 5.19
CA GLU A 66 26.04 7.20 4.14
C GLU A 66 24.82 6.36 4.57
N SER A 67 23.60 6.89 4.37
CA SER A 67 22.39 6.11 4.66
C SER A 67 22.26 4.91 3.73
N ASN A 68 21.65 3.81 4.20
CA ASN A 68 21.44 2.61 3.38
C ASN A 68 20.70 2.96 2.07
N LEU A 69 19.71 3.84 2.16
CA LEU A 69 18.95 4.33 1.01
C LEU A 69 19.85 5.04 -0.01
N THR A 70 20.69 5.97 0.45
CA THR A 70 21.62 6.70 -0.43
C THR A 70 22.62 5.72 -1.07
N ARG A 71 23.14 4.76 -0.30
CA ARG A 71 24.02 3.70 -0.80
C ARG A 71 23.38 2.87 -1.91
N TYR A 72 22.12 2.44 -1.74
CA TYR A 72 21.42 1.66 -2.77
C TYR A 72 21.16 2.46 -4.03
N LEU A 73 20.80 3.74 -3.90
CA LEU A 73 20.60 4.63 -5.03
C LEU A 73 21.91 4.94 -5.76
N ARG A 74 23.01 5.12 -5.02
CA ARG A 74 24.36 5.39 -5.56
C ARG A 74 24.96 4.18 -6.28
N THR A 75 24.66 2.97 -5.83
CA THR A 75 25.13 1.72 -6.45
C THR A 75 24.13 1.12 -7.43
N TRP A 76 22.95 1.73 -7.54
CA TRP A 76 21.81 1.24 -8.31
C TRP A 76 21.42 -0.22 -7.96
N ASN A 77 21.55 -0.56 -6.69
CA ASN A 77 21.38 -1.92 -6.20
C ASN A 77 19.92 -2.19 -5.83
N THR A 78 19.13 -2.57 -6.84
CA THR A 78 17.70 -2.87 -6.68
C THR A 78 17.41 -4.15 -5.89
N PRO A 79 18.21 -5.24 -5.96
CA PRO A 79 17.94 -6.45 -5.18
C PRO A 79 18.07 -6.23 -3.67
N ASP A 80 19.14 -5.56 -3.23
CA ASP A 80 19.38 -5.33 -1.79
C ASP A 80 18.36 -4.34 -1.22
N PHE A 81 18.04 -3.27 -1.98
CA PHE A 81 16.94 -2.38 -1.64
C PHE A 81 15.62 -3.16 -1.47
N ARG A 82 15.29 -4.05 -2.42
CA ARG A 82 14.06 -4.84 -2.35
C ARG A 82 14.02 -5.70 -1.09
N SER A 83 15.12 -6.38 -0.80
CA SER A 83 15.22 -7.28 0.36
C SER A 83 15.07 -6.52 1.68
N GLU A 84 15.77 -5.40 1.85
CA GLU A 84 15.73 -4.60 3.09
C GLU A 84 14.37 -3.92 3.25
N PHE A 85 13.88 -3.22 2.21
CA PHE A 85 12.60 -2.52 2.28
C PHE A 85 11.44 -3.50 2.54
N GLY A 86 11.40 -4.62 1.83
CA GLY A 86 10.37 -5.66 2.03
C GLY A 86 10.44 -6.30 3.41
N SER A 87 11.65 -6.51 3.94
CA SER A 87 11.85 -7.02 5.29
C SER A 87 11.35 -6.03 6.34
N LEU A 88 11.72 -4.75 6.25
CA LEU A 88 11.30 -3.73 7.20
C LEU A 88 9.78 -3.50 7.16
N LEU A 89 9.21 -3.48 5.95
CA LEU A 89 7.78 -3.28 5.75
C LEU A 89 6.90 -4.38 6.37
N ASN A 90 7.37 -5.63 6.31
CA ASN A 90 6.61 -6.79 6.81
C ASN A 90 7.03 -7.23 8.22
N ASN A 91 8.03 -6.60 8.83
CA ASN A 91 8.50 -6.95 10.16
C ASN A 91 7.46 -6.58 11.22
N ARG A 92 7.21 -7.50 12.16
CA ARG A 92 6.34 -7.26 13.31
C ARG A 92 7.02 -7.64 14.60
N THR A 93 6.79 -6.85 15.65
CA THR A 93 7.31 -7.11 16.99
C THR A 93 6.75 -8.40 17.59
N THR A 94 5.54 -8.81 17.18
CA THR A 94 4.88 -10.05 17.62
C THR A 94 4.04 -10.67 16.49
N GLY A 95 3.93 -11.99 16.48
CA GLY A 95 3.10 -12.73 15.51
C GLY A 95 3.81 -13.04 14.18
N ALA A 96 3.03 -13.42 13.18
CA ALA A 96 3.52 -13.63 11.82
C ALA A 96 3.74 -12.29 11.10
N ASN A 97 4.69 -12.26 10.17
CA ASN A 97 4.96 -11.11 9.31
C ASN A 97 3.72 -10.66 8.53
N ASP A 98 3.67 -9.38 8.17
CA ASP A 98 2.61 -8.86 7.29
C ASP A 98 2.78 -9.41 5.85
N THR A 99 1.77 -9.19 5.02
CA THR A 99 1.75 -9.58 3.59
C THR A 99 1.67 -8.36 2.69
N LEU A 100 2.31 -7.26 3.11
CA LEU A 100 2.40 -6.02 2.35
C LEU A 100 3.37 -6.19 1.19
N GLN A 101 2.95 -5.67 0.04
CA GLN A 101 3.72 -5.64 -1.18
C GLN A 101 4.04 -4.19 -1.55
N PHE A 102 5.08 -4.02 -2.35
CA PHE A 102 5.48 -2.69 -2.82
C PHE A 102 6.02 -2.69 -4.25
N ALA A 103 5.98 -1.51 -4.86
CA ALA A 103 6.65 -1.18 -6.10
C ALA A 103 7.31 0.18 -5.96
N ALA A 104 8.61 0.23 -6.18
CA ALA A 104 9.41 1.44 -6.08
C ALA A 104 9.85 1.93 -7.47
N GLY A 105 9.94 3.24 -7.61
CA GLY A 105 10.40 3.92 -8.81
C GLY A 105 11.20 5.16 -8.46
N VAL A 106 12.29 5.39 -9.19
CA VAL A 106 13.12 6.59 -9.06
C VAL A 106 12.74 7.58 -10.15
N LEU A 107 12.31 8.76 -9.74
CA LEU A 107 12.06 9.90 -10.60
C LEU A 107 13.32 10.77 -10.66
N TYR A 108 13.76 11.07 -11.87
CA TYR A 108 14.95 11.85 -12.13
C TYR A 108 14.77 12.77 -13.32
N ARG A 109 15.59 13.83 -13.37
CA ARG A 109 15.65 14.75 -14.50
C ARG A 109 16.64 14.23 -15.56
N LYS A 110 16.16 14.08 -16.78
CA LYS A 110 16.94 13.73 -17.97
C LYS A 110 17.74 14.91 -18.51
N ALA A 111 18.69 14.62 -19.39
CA ALA A 111 19.50 15.62 -20.10
C ALA A 111 18.66 16.63 -20.90
N ASP A 112 17.53 16.20 -21.45
CA ASP A 112 16.56 17.02 -22.19
C ASP A 112 15.65 17.89 -21.28
N SER A 113 15.96 17.97 -19.98
CA SER A 113 15.18 18.65 -18.96
C SER A 113 13.79 18.09 -18.66
N LYS A 114 13.41 16.95 -19.23
CA LYS A 114 12.16 16.27 -18.87
C LYS A 114 12.38 15.37 -17.64
N ILE A 115 11.30 15.11 -16.91
CA ILE A 115 11.30 14.12 -15.83
C ILE A 115 11.05 12.74 -16.44
N ASN A 116 11.76 11.74 -15.94
CA ASN A 116 11.53 10.34 -16.25
C ASN A 116 11.46 9.53 -14.96
N THR A 117 10.76 8.40 -15.01
CA THR A 117 10.63 7.45 -13.90
C THR A 117 11.18 6.12 -14.34
N THR A 118 12.03 5.51 -13.52
CA THR A 118 12.54 4.16 -13.75
C THR A 118 12.17 3.26 -12.57
N PRO A 119 11.77 2.00 -12.80
CA PRO A 119 11.55 1.05 -11.72
C PRO A 119 12.80 0.86 -10.86
N PHE A 120 12.62 0.72 -9.55
CA PHE A 120 13.68 0.57 -8.56
C PHE A 120 13.29 -0.47 -7.49
N GLY A 121 13.00 -1.69 -7.94
CA GLY A 121 12.56 -2.79 -7.08
C GLY A 121 11.04 -2.93 -6.97
N PHE A 122 10.57 -4.17 -6.90
CA PHE A 122 9.16 -4.51 -6.71
C PHE A 122 9.07 -5.90 -6.08
N ASP A 123 8.04 -6.15 -5.28
CA ASP A 123 7.88 -7.41 -4.55
C ASP A 123 6.70 -8.29 -5.00
N GLY A 124 5.79 -7.74 -5.81
CA GLY A 124 4.61 -8.45 -6.29
C GLY A 124 3.96 -7.82 -7.51
N GLY A 125 3.02 -8.54 -8.11
CA GLY A 125 2.17 -8.05 -9.18
C GLY A 125 0.91 -7.38 -8.62
N ARG A 126 0.52 -6.26 -9.21
CA ARG A 126 -0.69 -5.52 -8.83
C ARG A 126 -1.87 -5.94 -9.72
N THR A 127 -3.00 -6.30 -9.14
CA THR A 127 -4.23 -6.64 -9.89
C THR A 127 -5.05 -5.39 -10.24
N GLY A 128 -4.81 -4.27 -9.56
CA GLY A 128 -5.44 -2.98 -9.80
C GLY A 128 -6.65 -2.70 -8.89
N TYR A 129 -7.06 -3.68 -8.09
CA TYR A 129 -8.14 -3.55 -7.12
C TYR A 129 -7.64 -3.22 -5.70
N GLU A 130 -6.32 -3.26 -5.48
CA GLU A 130 -5.73 -3.03 -4.17
C GLU A 130 -5.69 -1.53 -3.83
N GLN A 131 -6.06 -1.22 -2.59
CA GLN A 131 -5.84 0.11 -2.01
C GLN A 131 -4.33 0.28 -1.78
N ALA A 132 -3.72 1.10 -2.64
CA ALA A 132 -2.29 1.36 -2.59
C ALA A 132 -2.04 2.79 -2.13
N VAL A 133 -1.10 2.93 -1.20
CA VAL A 133 -0.63 4.21 -0.68
C VAL A 133 0.72 4.53 -1.30
N ARG A 134 0.94 5.80 -1.63
CA ARG A 134 2.19 6.27 -2.21
C ARG A 134 2.97 7.10 -1.18
N VAL A 135 4.22 6.74 -0.98
CA VAL A 135 5.18 7.48 -0.16
C VAL A 135 6.38 7.90 -1.01
N THR A 136 6.96 9.06 -0.70
CA THR A 136 8.07 9.62 -1.47
C THR A 136 9.18 10.14 -0.58
N ARG A 137 10.43 9.95 -0.99
CA ARG A 137 11.63 10.50 -0.32
C ARG A 137 12.58 11.10 -1.35
N LEU A 138 13.16 12.26 -1.04
CA LEU A 138 14.21 12.88 -1.86
C LEU A 138 15.58 12.41 -1.36
N ALA A 139 16.46 12.07 -2.30
CA ALA A 139 17.82 11.65 -2.00
C ALA A 139 18.81 12.31 -2.97
N THR A 140 20.00 12.64 -2.48
CA THR A 140 21.08 13.21 -3.31
C THR A 140 22.00 12.10 -3.76
N ILE A 141 22.26 12.02 -5.07
CA ILE A 141 23.16 11.02 -5.66
C ILE A 141 24.33 11.75 -6.32
N PRO A 142 25.59 11.34 -6.03
CA PRO A 142 26.75 11.84 -6.72
C PRO A 142 26.92 11.18 -8.09
N GLY A 143 27.14 11.98 -9.13
CA GLY A 143 27.40 11.48 -10.50
C GLY A 143 26.34 10.52 -11.07
N LYS A 144 26.74 9.67 -12.02
CA LYS A 144 25.93 8.59 -12.61
C LYS A 144 26.30 7.21 -12.04
N PRO A 145 25.43 6.59 -11.22
CA PRO A 145 25.60 5.20 -10.80
C PRO A 145 25.70 4.21 -11.96
N THR A 146 26.54 3.19 -11.81
CA THR A 146 26.61 2.05 -12.74
C THR A 146 25.26 1.31 -12.76
N GLY A 147 24.71 1.03 -13.95
CA GLY A 147 23.42 0.35 -14.10
C GLY A 147 22.20 1.28 -14.19
N THR A 148 22.41 2.59 -14.09
CA THR A 148 21.35 3.58 -14.37
C THR A 148 20.97 3.64 -15.86
N PRO A 149 19.74 4.10 -16.17
CA PRO A 149 19.31 4.35 -17.53
C PRO A 149 20.28 5.23 -18.35
N THR A 150 20.32 5.07 -19.67
CA THR A 150 21.23 5.81 -20.55
C THR A 150 21.01 7.32 -20.52
N ASP A 151 19.77 7.75 -20.32
CA ASP A 151 19.29 9.13 -20.22
C ASP A 151 19.52 9.77 -18.84
N PHE A 152 20.05 9.01 -17.88
CA PHE A 152 20.56 9.54 -16.63
C PHE A 152 21.79 10.40 -16.93
N ILE A 153 21.71 11.71 -16.63
CA ILE A 153 22.82 12.68 -16.75
C ILE A 153 24.02 12.19 -15.92
N ASP A 154 25.25 12.63 -16.17
CA ASP A 154 26.39 12.36 -15.27
C ASP A 154 26.77 13.62 -14.49
N ARG A 155 26.08 13.84 -13.36
CA ARG A 155 26.33 14.94 -12.41
C ARG A 155 25.62 14.68 -11.09
N ASP A 156 26.06 15.35 -10.04
CA ASP A 156 25.40 15.38 -8.75
C ASP A 156 23.98 15.95 -8.89
N ARG A 157 23.01 15.27 -8.29
CA ARG A 157 21.60 15.67 -8.38
C ARG A 157 20.77 15.14 -7.22
N VAL A 158 19.60 15.74 -7.06
CA VAL A 158 18.53 15.19 -6.22
C VAL A 158 17.60 14.34 -7.09
N VAL A 159 17.32 13.12 -6.65
CA VAL A 159 16.28 12.25 -7.22
C VAL A 159 15.16 12.06 -6.21
N MET A 160 13.99 11.67 -6.69
CA MET A 160 12.87 11.29 -5.83
C MET A 160 12.65 9.79 -5.94
N LEU A 161 12.76 9.08 -4.82
CA LEU A 161 12.28 7.72 -4.70
C LEU A 161 10.78 7.77 -4.37
N GLU A 162 9.97 7.14 -5.20
CA GLU A 162 8.55 6.93 -4.99
C GLU A 162 8.32 5.45 -4.73
N VAL A 163 7.58 5.12 -3.67
CA VAL A 163 7.20 3.74 -3.35
C VAL A 163 5.69 3.66 -3.20
N LEU A 164 5.07 2.76 -3.95
CA LEU A 164 3.68 2.37 -3.79
C LEU A 164 3.64 1.12 -2.91
N ILE A 165 2.79 1.13 -1.90
CA ILE A 165 2.63 0.06 -0.91
C ILE A 165 1.16 -0.36 -0.90
N TRP A 166 0.88 -1.66 -0.89
CA TRP A 166 -0.48 -2.18 -0.78
C TRP A 166 -0.51 -3.49 -0.01
N ARG A 167 -1.69 -3.87 0.46
CA ARG A 167 -1.93 -5.17 1.07
C ARG A 167 -2.54 -6.11 0.01
N ASN A 168 -2.04 -7.35 -0.04
CA ASN A 168 -2.61 -8.43 -0.84
C ASN A 168 -3.83 -9.06 -0.17
#